data_AF-A0A0F7ZJJ8-F1
#
_entry.id   AF-A0A0F7ZJJ8-F1
#
_cell.length_a   1.000
_cell.length_b   1.000
_cell.length_c   1.000
_cell.angle_alpha   90.00
_cell.angle_beta   90.00
_cell.angle_gamma   90.00
#
_symmetry.space_group_name_H-M   'P 1'
#
loop_
_entity.id
_entity.type
_entity.pdbx_description
1 polymer ?
#
loop_
_entity_poly.entity_id
_entity_poly.type
_entity_poly.pdbx_seq_one_letter_code
_entity_poly.pdbx_strand_id
1 'polypeptide(L)'
;MGDSGSSSQHEAMNFAALATEHGDTHVHWVPGHADIPGNDRADELAKTGAALPAPTKDITTLAYLRRKAKADAASRFEAWWQAEMPDSYRDLKLKTTTKCPKELAEVPRERLHHLLAARSRHGDFARYHERLNHPDAHLTCSCGRRKAPDHIFYCRKIDPVRRVKLSPSAGQAINSAIGPKYETFLKLVEKTNLFQKICPRYQA
;
A
#
# COMPACT_ATOMS: atom_id res chain seq x y z
N MET A 1 22.05 20.45 8.89
CA MET A 1 20.75 21.04 9.27
C MET A 1 20.14 21.67 8.03
N GLY A 2 18.93 21.28 7.64
CA GLY A 2 18.25 21.90 6.50
C GLY A 2 17.67 23.22 6.94
N ASP A 3 18.12 24.32 6.32
CA ASP A 3 17.52 25.63 6.52
C ASP A 3 16.10 25.60 5.95
N SER A 4 15.14 26.01 6.78
CA SER A 4 13.73 25.93 6.44
C SER A 4 13.47 27.04 5.43
N GLY A 5 13.17 26.68 4.19
CA GLY A 5 12.77 27.67 3.18
C GLY A 5 11.70 28.59 3.77
N SER A 6 11.99 29.90 3.76
CA SER A 6 11.17 31.02 4.23
C SER A 6 9.67 30.72 4.11
N SER A 7 9.09 30.16 5.17
CA SER A 7 7.64 30.04 5.29
C SER A 7 7.12 31.37 5.84
N SER A 8 5.88 31.73 5.52
CA SER A 8 5.27 32.95 6.07
C SER A 8 5.23 32.95 7.61
N GLN A 9 5.24 31.77 8.24
CA GLN A 9 5.35 31.64 9.69
C GLN A 9 6.76 31.99 10.19
N HIS A 10 7.80 31.59 9.46
CA HIS A 10 9.17 31.93 9.79
C HIS A 10 9.39 33.44 9.74
N GLU A 11 8.91 34.10 8.69
CA GLU A 11 9.01 35.56 8.56
C GLU A 11 8.21 36.31 9.65
N ALA A 12 7.02 35.82 10.01
CA ALA A 12 6.24 36.40 11.10
C ALA A 12 6.92 36.28 12.47
N MET A 13 7.56 35.13 12.73
CA MET A 13 8.34 34.94 13.97
C MET A 13 9.57 35.85 14.01
N ASN A 14 10.26 36.02 12.88
CA ASN A 14 11.41 36.94 12.78
C ASN A 14 10.98 38.38 13.04
N PHE A 15 9.86 38.83 12.46
CA PHE A 15 9.32 40.16 12.71
C PHE A 15 8.99 40.39 14.20
N ALA A 16 8.36 39.43 14.85
CA ALA A 16 8.05 39.51 16.28
C ALA A 16 9.32 39.54 17.16
N ALA A 17 10.35 38.77 16.79
CA ALA A 17 11.64 38.78 17.47
C ALA A 17 12.32 40.16 17.37
N LEU A 18 12.34 40.76 16.17
CA LEU A 18 12.92 42.09 15.94
C LEU A 18 12.21 43.17 16.77
N ALA A 19 10.88 43.14 16.85
CA ALA A 19 10.12 44.08 17.68
C ALA A 19 10.43 43.93 19.18
N THR A 20 10.75 42.70 19.63
CA THR A 20 11.13 42.41 21.01
C THR A 20 12.56 42.86 21.32
N GLU A 21 13.48 42.71 20.37
CA GLU A 21 14.89 43.08 20.50
C GLU A 21 15.08 44.61 20.61
N HIS A 22 14.41 45.38 19.75
CA HIS A 22 14.69 46.81 19.63
C HIS A 22 13.95 47.67 20.65
N GLY A 23 12.86 47.18 21.25
CA GLY A 23 12.01 47.96 22.16
C GLY A 23 11.36 49.18 21.47
N ASP A 24 10.40 49.82 22.15
CA ASP A 24 9.74 51.07 21.71
C ASP A 24 9.30 51.13 20.22
N THR A 25 8.81 50.01 19.69
CA THR A 25 8.42 49.89 18.28
C THR A 25 6.92 50.16 18.11
N HIS A 26 6.58 51.12 17.25
CA HIS A 26 5.20 51.48 16.92
C HIS A 26 4.88 51.11 15.48
N VAL A 27 3.79 50.37 15.27
CA VAL A 27 3.32 49.98 13.93
C VAL A 27 2.04 50.71 13.62
N HIS A 28 2.07 51.53 12.57
CA HIS A 28 0.91 52.25 12.07
C HIS A 28 0.56 51.77 10.66
N TRP A 29 -0.74 51.61 10.41
CA TRP A 29 -1.23 51.38 9.06
C TRP A 29 -1.51 52.72 8.38
N VAL A 30 -1.10 52.84 7.11
CA VAL A 30 -1.41 53.99 6.25
C VAL A 30 -2.03 53.50 4.94
N PRO A 31 -2.97 54.26 4.35
CA PRO A 31 -3.55 53.89 3.06
C PRO A 31 -2.52 54.02 1.93
N GLY A 32 -2.57 53.09 0.96
CA GLY A 32 -1.78 53.17 -0.25
C GLY A 32 -2.32 54.22 -1.22
N HIS A 33 -1.44 54.79 -2.07
CA HIS A 33 -1.80 55.80 -3.08
C HIS A 33 -2.51 57.04 -2.51
N ALA A 34 -2.07 57.48 -1.33
CA ALA A 34 -2.63 58.63 -0.62
C ALA A 34 -1.69 59.85 -0.61
N ASP A 35 -0.75 59.91 -1.56
CA ASP A 35 0.26 60.96 -1.71
C ASP A 35 1.11 61.17 -0.42
N ILE A 36 1.46 60.09 0.26
CA ILE A 36 2.32 60.10 1.45
C ILE A 36 3.76 59.84 0.98
N PRO A 37 4.65 60.85 0.92
CA PRO A 37 5.92 60.74 0.19
C PRO A 37 6.80 59.56 0.63
N GLY A 38 6.81 59.23 1.93
CA GLY A 38 7.58 58.11 2.46
C GLY A 38 7.01 56.74 2.08
N ASN A 39 5.67 56.60 2.11
CA ASN A 39 4.99 55.37 1.70
C ASN A 39 5.14 55.14 0.19
N ASP A 40 4.96 56.19 -0.60
CA ASP A 40 5.02 56.09 -2.07
C ASP A 40 6.45 55.77 -2.53
N ARG A 41 7.46 56.39 -1.92
CA ARG A 41 8.87 56.03 -2.17
C ARG A 41 9.19 54.59 -1.77
N ALA A 42 8.64 54.11 -0.64
CA ALA A 42 8.83 52.71 -0.22
C ALA A 42 8.17 51.73 -1.21
N ASP A 43 6.96 52.04 -1.69
CA ASP A 43 6.24 51.24 -2.69
C ASP A 43 6.97 51.23 -4.05
N GLU A 44 7.48 52.38 -4.52
CA GLU A 44 8.29 52.47 -5.74
C GLU A 44 9.56 51.62 -5.66
N LEU A 45 10.27 51.69 -4.53
CA LEU A 45 11.47 50.88 -4.29
C LEU A 45 11.13 49.38 -4.19
N ALA A 46 10.04 49.02 -3.53
CA ALA A 46 9.58 47.64 -3.46
C ALA A 46 9.21 47.09 -4.84
N LYS A 47 8.51 47.87 -5.68
CA LYS A 47 8.19 47.52 -7.08
C LYS A 47 9.46 47.35 -7.92
N THR A 48 10.43 48.25 -7.77
CA THR A 48 11.71 48.17 -8.48
C THR A 48 12.48 46.92 -8.06
N GLY A 49 12.52 46.61 -6.76
CA GLY A 49 13.14 45.39 -6.23
C GLY A 49 12.43 44.12 -6.70
N ALA A 50 11.10 44.11 -6.76
CA ALA A 50 10.31 42.99 -7.26
C ALA A 50 10.47 42.76 -8.77
N ALA A 51 10.82 43.80 -9.54
CA ALA A 51 11.14 43.70 -10.96
C ALA A 51 12.54 43.14 -11.24
N LEU A 52 13.40 43.02 -10.22
CA LEU A 52 14.68 42.34 -10.37
C LEU A 52 14.44 40.84 -10.66
N PRO A 53 15.29 40.21 -11.48
CA PRO A 53 15.18 38.78 -11.72
C PRO A 53 15.26 38.04 -10.39
N ALA A 54 14.27 37.17 -10.14
CA ALA A 54 14.28 36.34 -8.95
C ALA A 54 15.64 35.61 -8.86
N PRO A 55 16.30 35.61 -7.69
CA PRO A 55 17.51 34.82 -7.54
C PRO A 55 17.18 33.37 -7.94
N THR A 56 18.04 32.73 -8.73
CA THR A 56 17.89 31.33 -9.17
C THR A 56 18.08 30.40 -7.98
N LYS A 57 17.14 30.46 -7.04
CA LYS A 57 17.00 29.53 -5.94
C LYS A 57 16.24 28.36 -6.52
N ASP A 58 16.98 27.38 -7.03
CA ASP A 58 16.49 26.07 -7.45
C ASP A 58 16.08 25.27 -6.19
N ILE A 59 15.19 25.86 -5.38
CA ILE A 59 14.69 25.25 -4.16
C ILE A 59 13.60 24.28 -4.59
N THR A 60 14.07 23.10 -5.01
CA THR A 60 13.21 21.94 -5.06
C THR A 60 12.65 21.73 -3.65
N THR A 61 11.35 21.97 -3.47
CA THR A 61 10.73 21.86 -2.14
C THR A 61 10.93 20.46 -1.56
N LEU A 62 11.10 20.37 -0.23
CA LEU A 62 11.23 19.09 0.46
C LEU A 62 10.04 18.16 0.16
N ALA A 63 8.84 18.72 0.01
CA ALA A 63 7.63 17.99 -0.38
C ALA A 63 7.78 17.37 -1.79
N TYR A 64 8.31 18.11 -2.76
CA TYR A 64 8.60 17.59 -4.10
C TYR A 64 9.62 16.45 -4.04
N LEU A 65 10.73 16.63 -3.32
CA LEU A 65 11.77 15.61 -3.19
C LEU A 65 11.22 14.32 -2.57
N ARG A 66 10.44 14.43 -1.49
CA ARG A 66 9.76 13.29 -0.85
C ARG A 66 8.82 12.56 -1.82
N ARG A 67 8.03 13.31 -2.59
CA ARG A 67 7.13 12.73 -3.59
C ARG A 67 7.91 11.97 -4.67
N LYS A 68 9.00 12.55 -5.18
CA LYS A 68 9.86 11.92 -6.19
C LYS A 68 10.52 10.66 -5.66
N ALA A 69 11.08 10.71 -4.44
CA ALA A 69 11.67 9.54 -3.79
C ALA A 69 10.65 8.40 -3.58
N LYS A 70 9.41 8.73 -3.18
CA LYS A 70 8.35 7.73 -3.03
C LYS A 70 7.93 7.10 -4.37
N ALA A 71 7.86 7.90 -5.43
CA ALA A 71 7.56 7.40 -6.77
C ALA A 71 8.67 6.48 -7.30
N ASP A 72 9.94 6.88 -7.10
CA ASP A 72 11.10 6.07 -7.46
C ASP A 72 11.12 4.73 -6.71
N ALA A 73 10.92 4.76 -5.38
CA ALA A 73 10.86 3.54 -4.57
C ALA A 73 9.75 2.59 -5.03
N ALA A 74 8.57 3.11 -5.37
CA ALA A 74 7.46 2.30 -5.89
C ALA A 74 7.79 1.69 -7.26
N SER A 75 8.41 2.45 -8.16
CA SER A 75 8.82 1.96 -9.48
C SER A 75 9.88 0.87 -9.38
N ARG A 76 10.91 1.08 -8.55
CA ARG A 76 11.98 0.11 -8.30
C ARG A 76 11.45 -1.18 -7.67
N PHE A 77 10.49 -1.07 -6.76
CA PHE A 77 9.84 -2.23 -6.16
C PHE A 77 9.06 -3.06 -7.19
N GLU A 78 8.27 -2.42 -8.05
CA GLU A 78 7.56 -3.10 -9.14
C GLU A 78 8.56 -3.78 -10.10
N ALA A 79 9.61 -3.09 -10.53
CA ALA A 79 10.62 -3.64 -11.42
C ALA A 79 11.36 -4.84 -10.79
N TRP A 80 11.77 -4.72 -9.52
CA TRP A 80 12.37 -5.81 -8.77
C TRP A 80 11.44 -7.01 -8.68
N TRP A 81 10.17 -6.80 -8.32
CA TRP A 81 9.22 -7.90 -8.21
C TRP A 81 8.99 -8.60 -9.55
N GLN A 82 8.84 -7.86 -10.66
CA GLN A 82 8.69 -8.49 -11.98
C GLN A 82 9.91 -9.35 -12.38
N ALA A 83 11.11 -8.96 -11.94
CA ALA A 83 12.34 -9.71 -12.20
C ALA A 83 12.46 -10.97 -11.32
N GLU A 84 12.20 -10.85 -10.02
CA GLU A 84 12.42 -11.92 -9.03
C GLU A 84 11.17 -12.78 -8.75
N MET A 85 10.04 -12.49 -9.40
CA MET A 85 8.77 -13.19 -9.14
C MET A 85 8.92 -14.70 -9.38
N PRO A 86 8.63 -15.55 -8.37
CA PRO A 86 8.59 -16.99 -8.58
C PRO A 86 7.53 -17.38 -9.61
N ASP A 87 7.78 -18.42 -10.40
CA ASP A 87 6.82 -18.89 -11.41
C ASP A 87 5.43 -19.18 -10.84
N SER A 88 5.37 -19.66 -9.58
CA SER A 88 4.10 -19.89 -8.89
C SER A 88 3.24 -18.65 -8.70
N TYR A 89 3.84 -17.46 -8.66
CA TYR A 89 3.16 -16.17 -8.54
C TYR A 89 2.85 -15.54 -9.90
N ARG A 90 3.59 -15.91 -10.96
CA ARG A 90 3.38 -15.40 -12.33
C ARG A 90 1.96 -15.67 -12.82
N ASP A 91 1.45 -16.87 -12.54
CA ASP A 91 0.09 -17.26 -12.92
C ASP A 91 -1.01 -16.59 -12.10
N LEU A 92 -0.70 -16.08 -10.90
CA LEU A 92 -1.68 -15.44 -10.01
C LEU A 92 -2.09 -14.05 -10.49
N LYS A 93 -1.28 -13.40 -11.36
CA LYS A 93 -1.55 -12.06 -11.91
C LYS A 93 -1.87 -11.01 -10.82
N LEU A 94 -1.20 -11.11 -9.67
CA LEU A 94 -1.33 -10.15 -8.58
C LEU A 94 -0.56 -8.88 -8.95
N LYS A 95 -1.19 -7.71 -8.74
CA LYS A 95 -0.50 -6.42 -8.87
C LYS A 95 0.33 -6.17 -7.63
N THR A 96 1.57 -5.73 -7.81
CA THR A 96 2.39 -5.30 -6.67
C THR A 96 1.94 -3.94 -6.20
N THR A 97 2.12 -3.69 -4.91
CA THR A 97 1.78 -2.41 -4.31
C THR A 97 2.64 -2.18 -3.09
N THR A 98 3.11 -0.95 -2.91
CA THR A 98 3.76 -0.49 -1.68
C THR A 98 2.75 -0.02 -0.64
N LYS A 99 1.46 0.07 -1.01
CA LYS A 99 0.34 0.36 -0.11
C LYS A 99 -0.26 -0.93 0.43
N CYS A 100 -0.92 -0.85 1.59
CA CYS A 100 -1.71 -1.95 2.14
C CYS A 100 -2.80 -2.39 1.14
N PRO A 101 -2.77 -3.64 0.63
CA PRO A 101 -3.82 -4.18 -0.23
C PRO A 101 -5.17 -4.27 0.49
N LYS A 102 -6.27 -4.20 -0.27
CA LYS A 102 -7.63 -4.26 0.30
C LYS A 102 -7.87 -5.55 1.06
N GLU A 103 -7.35 -6.68 0.57
CA GLU A 103 -7.52 -7.96 1.26
C GLU A 103 -6.87 -7.98 2.66
N LEU A 104 -5.80 -7.21 2.88
CA LEU A 104 -5.15 -7.13 4.20
C LEU A 104 -5.92 -6.22 5.17
N ALA A 105 -6.63 -5.23 4.64
CA ALA A 105 -7.39 -4.28 5.45
C ALA A 105 -8.82 -4.78 5.78
N GLU A 106 -9.48 -5.44 4.83
CA GLU A 106 -10.92 -5.73 4.91
C GLU A 106 -11.23 -7.18 5.30
N VAL A 107 -10.31 -8.13 5.09
CA VAL A 107 -10.58 -9.56 5.30
C VAL A 107 -10.20 -9.98 6.72
N PRO A 108 -11.10 -10.64 7.48
CA PRO A 108 -10.77 -11.19 8.78
C PRO A 108 -9.60 -12.18 8.71
N ARG A 109 -8.73 -12.13 9.73
CA ARG A 109 -7.49 -12.94 9.82
C ARG A 109 -7.73 -14.43 9.58
N GLU A 110 -8.83 -14.97 10.11
CA GLU A 110 -9.21 -16.38 9.95
C GLU A 110 -9.47 -16.79 8.49
N ARG A 111 -9.94 -15.90 7.63
CA ARG A 111 -10.13 -16.23 6.21
C ARG A 111 -8.91 -15.87 5.39
N LEU A 112 -8.26 -14.76 5.75
CA LEU A 112 -7.06 -14.26 5.09
C LEU A 112 -5.92 -15.30 5.14
N HIS A 113 -5.73 -15.99 6.27
CA HIS A 113 -4.63 -16.96 6.38
C HIS A 113 -4.77 -18.13 5.38
N HIS A 114 -5.99 -18.58 5.07
CA HIS A 114 -6.22 -19.62 4.07
C HIS A 114 -5.87 -19.15 2.65
N LEU A 115 -6.21 -17.89 2.32
CA LEU A 115 -5.87 -17.28 1.04
C LEU A 115 -4.35 -17.14 0.88
N LEU A 116 -3.67 -16.62 1.90
CA LEU A 116 -2.21 -16.47 1.90
C LEU A 116 -1.51 -17.83 1.84
N ALA A 117 -2.02 -18.84 2.55
CA ALA A 117 -1.51 -20.20 2.46
C ALA A 117 -1.67 -20.76 1.04
N ALA A 118 -2.83 -20.58 0.39
CA ALA A 118 -3.05 -21.06 -0.96
C ALA A 118 -2.11 -20.39 -1.99
N ARG A 119 -1.90 -19.07 -1.88
CA ARG A 119 -0.99 -18.29 -2.75
C ARG A 119 0.47 -18.71 -2.58
N SER A 120 0.94 -18.76 -1.33
CA SER A 120 2.33 -19.10 -1.00
C SER A 120 2.62 -20.60 -1.11
N ARG A 121 1.58 -21.44 -1.09
CA ARG A 121 1.66 -22.90 -0.92
C ARG A 121 2.26 -23.31 0.44
N HIS A 122 2.28 -22.38 1.40
CA HIS A 122 2.82 -22.59 2.75
C HIS A 122 1.64 -22.65 3.73
N GLY A 123 1.25 -23.86 4.11
CA GLY A 123 0.10 -24.10 4.97
C GLY A 123 -0.08 -25.59 5.22
N ASP A 124 -1.29 -25.99 5.60
CA ASP A 124 -1.66 -27.38 5.83
C ASP A 124 -1.84 -28.15 4.50
N PHE A 125 -0.73 -28.34 3.78
CA PHE A 125 -0.66 -29.04 2.51
C PHE A 125 0.37 -30.15 2.56
N ALA A 126 0.08 -31.28 1.91
CA ALA A 126 0.92 -32.45 1.97
C ALA A 126 2.38 -32.15 1.54
N ARG A 127 2.55 -31.45 0.41
CA ARG A 127 3.88 -31.06 -0.09
C ARG A 127 4.69 -30.21 0.89
N TYR A 128 4.03 -29.33 1.64
CA TYR A 128 4.70 -28.47 2.62
C TYR A 128 5.19 -29.29 3.82
N HIS A 129 4.32 -30.15 4.36
CA HIS A 129 4.63 -31.00 5.49
C HIS A 129 5.72 -32.02 5.19
N GLU A 130 5.70 -32.65 4.01
CA GLU A 130 6.76 -33.58 3.60
C GLU A 130 8.11 -32.89 3.43
N ARG A 131 8.14 -31.71 2.78
CA ARG A 131 9.38 -30.95 2.59
C ARG A 131 10.04 -30.59 3.92
N LEU A 132 9.24 -30.30 4.95
CA LEU A 132 9.72 -29.98 6.30
C LEU A 132 9.76 -31.18 7.25
N ASN A 133 9.46 -32.38 6.75
CA ASN A 133 9.46 -33.62 7.52
C ASN A 133 8.62 -33.56 8.81
N HIS A 134 7.38 -33.08 8.72
CA HIS A 134 6.45 -33.05 9.86
C HIS A 134 5.76 -34.42 10.03
N PRO A 135 6.12 -35.23 11.05
CA PRO A 135 5.67 -36.63 11.15
C PRO A 135 4.17 -36.75 11.46
N ASP A 136 3.63 -35.83 12.27
CA ASP A 136 2.24 -35.89 12.75
C ASP A 136 1.25 -35.20 11.82
N ALA A 137 1.69 -34.81 10.62
CA ALA A 137 0.87 -34.04 9.70
C ALA A 137 -0.10 -34.92 8.89
N HIS A 138 -1.38 -34.57 8.91
CA HIS A 138 -2.36 -35.20 8.03
C HIS A 138 -2.19 -34.73 6.58
N LEU A 139 -1.62 -35.59 5.74
CA LEU A 139 -1.36 -35.31 4.33
C LEU A 139 -2.61 -35.44 3.44
N THR A 140 -3.68 -36.04 3.96
CA THR A 140 -4.92 -36.28 3.23
C THR A 140 -6.12 -35.58 3.89
N CYS A 141 -7.06 -35.15 3.06
CA CYS A 141 -8.37 -34.67 3.47
C CYS A 141 -9.27 -35.87 3.83
N SER A 142 -10.30 -35.64 4.65
CA SER A 142 -11.30 -36.67 4.97
C SER A 142 -12.08 -37.18 3.74
N CYS A 143 -11.98 -36.51 2.58
CA CYS A 143 -12.48 -37.01 1.30
C CYS A 143 -11.53 -38.01 0.60
N GLY A 144 -10.42 -38.39 1.23
CA GLY A 144 -9.41 -39.32 0.73
C GLY A 144 -8.46 -38.75 -0.32
N ARG A 145 -8.54 -37.44 -0.65
CA ARG A 145 -7.60 -36.79 -1.56
C ARG A 145 -6.48 -36.14 -0.77
N ARG A 146 -5.31 -36.05 -1.40
CA ARG A 146 -4.14 -35.35 -0.87
C ARG A 146 -4.42 -33.85 -0.69
N LYS A 147 -3.99 -33.27 0.44
CA LYS A 147 -4.15 -31.83 0.71
C LYS A 147 -3.26 -31.03 -0.22
N ALA A 148 -3.87 -30.10 -0.95
CA ALA A 148 -3.20 -29.20 -1.89
C ALA A 148 -3.84 -27.80 -1.83
N PRO A 149 -3.13 -26.74 -2.25
CA PRO A 149 -3.64 -25.36 -2.26
C PRO A 149 -4.99 -25.18 -2.97
N ASP A 150 -5.21 -25.95 -4.02
CA ASP A 150 -6.37 -25.93 -4.89
C ASP A 150 -7.45 -26.96 -4.49
N HIS A 151 -7.24 -27.74 -3.44
CA HIS A 151 -8.12 -28.85 -3.05
C HIS A 151 -9.58 -28.42 -2.82
N ILE A 152 -9.79 -27.20 -2.31
CA ILE A 152 -11.13 -26.65 -2.09
C ILE A 152 -11.98 -26.58 -3.36
N PHE A 153 -11.38 -26.48 -4.55
CA PHE A 153 -12.11 -26.39 -5.80
C PHE A 153 -12.65 -27.74 -6.30
N TYR A 154 -12.12 -28.86 -5.79
CA TYR A 154 -12.47 -30.21 -6.26
C TYR A 154 -12.68 -31.24 -5.12
N CYS A 155 -12.80 -30.80 -3.87
CA CYS A 155 -13.07 -31.70 -2.76
C CYS A 155 -14.41 -32.43 -2.96
N ARG A 156 -14.39 -33.77 -2.88
CA ARG A 156 -15.57 -34.60 -3.14
C ARG A 156 -16.68 -34.41 -2.11
N LYS A 157 -16.31 -34.00 -0.89
CA LYS A 157 -17.24 -33.72 0.22
C LYS A 157 -17.87 -32.32 0.16
N ILE A 158 -17.44 -31.45 -0.77
CA ILE A 158 -18.14 -30.19 -1.03
C ILE A 158 -19.32 -30.48 -1.96
N ASP A 159 -20.50 -30.01 -1.56
CA ASP A 159 -21.72 -30.05 -2.36
C ASP A 159 -21.50 -29.45 -3.77
N PRO A 160 -21.86 -30.15 -4.86
CA PRO A 160 -21.68 -29.67 -6.22
C PRO A 160 -22.25 -28.26 -6.48
N VAL A 161 -23.36 -27.88 -5.84
CA VAL A 161 -24.02 -26.56 -5.99
C VAL A 161 -23.15 -25.44 -5.42
N ARG A 162 -22.27 -25.74 -4.45
CA ARG A 162 -21.37 -24.76 -3.84
C ARG A 162 -20.02 -24.64 -4.56
N ARG A 163 -19.74 -25.51 -5.55
CA ARG A 163 -18.45 -25.50 -6.27
C ARG A 163 -18.37 -24.36 -7.28
N VAL A 164 -17.16 -23.86 -7.48
CA VAL A 164 -16.87 -22.85 -8.52
C VAL A 164 -16.79 -23.54 -9.88
N LYS A 165 -17.32 -22.90 -10.92
CA LYS A 165 -17.20 -23.37 -12.30
C LYS A 165 -15.75 -23.24 -12.76
N LEU A 166 -15.13 -24.35 -13.14
CA LEU A 166 -13.72 -24.41 -13.55
C LEU A 166 -13.50 -24.37 -15.08
N SER A 167 -14.57 -24.42 -15.87
CA SER A 167 -14.47 -24.32 -17.34
C SER A 167 -14.30 -22.86 -17.78
N PRO A 168 -13.55 -22.59 -18.87
CA PRO A 168 -12.93 -23.56 -19.78
C PRO A 168 -11.58 -24.10 -19.30
N SER A 169 -10.87 -23.36 -18.43
CA SER A 169 -9.57 -23.75 -17.89
C SER A 169 -9.56 -23.73 -16.37
N ALA A 170 -9.39 -24.91 -15.77
CA ALA A 170 -9.41 -25.05 -14.31
C ALA A 170 -8.27 -24.27 -13.66
N GLY A 171 -7.06 -24.33 -14.24
CA GLY A 171 -5.90 -23.60 -13.72
C GLY A 171 -6.13 -22.09 -13.72
N GLN A 172 -6.65 -21.53 -14.81
CA GLN A 172 -6.95 -20.09 -14.88
C GLN A 172 -8.04 -19.67 -13.89
N ALA A 173 -9.10 -20.48 -13.75
CA ALA A 173 -10.17 -20.20 -12.81
C ALA A 173 -9.67 -20.23 -11.34
N ILE A 174 -8.87 -21.25 -10.99
CA ILE A 174 -8.26 -21.39 -9.67
C ILE A 174 -7.32 -20.21 -9.41
N ASN A 175 -6.36 -19.94 -10.30
CA ASN A 175 -5.39 -18.86 -10.16
C ASN A 175 -6.07 -17.49 -10.07
N SER A 176 -7.15 -17.27 -10.82
CA SER A 176 -7.95 -16.05 -10.69
C SER A 176 -8.65 -15.97 -9.34
N ALA A 177 -9.19 -17.09 -8.83
CA ALA A 177 -9.93 -17.14 -7.57
C ALA A 177 -9.03 -16.99 -6.34
N ILE A 178 -7.77 -17.44 -6.39
CA ILE A 178 -6.77 -17.15 -5.34
C ILE A 178 -5.94 -15.90 -5.65
N GLY A 179 -6.09 -15.28 -6.83
CA GLY A 179 -5.36 -14.10 -7.28
C GLY A 179 -6.22 -12.83 -7.24
N PRO A 180 -6.50 -12.17 -8.37
CA PRO A 180 -7.20 -10.88 -8.43
C PRO A 180 -8.69 -10.95 -8.05
N LYS A 181 -9.32 -12.13 -8.07
CA LYS A 181 -10.73 -12.34 -7.67
C LYS A 181 -10.82 -13.13 -6.36
N TYR A 182 -9.98 -12.77 -5.39
CA TYR A 182 -9.82 -13.48 -4.12
C TYR A 182 -11.13 -13.65 -3.34
N GLU A 183 -12.09 -12.75 -3.54
CA GLU A 183 -13.42 -12.80 -2.94
C GLU A 183 -14.18 -14.08 -3.32
N THR A 184 -13.90 -14.64 -4.49
CA THR A 184 -14.47 -15.92 -4.93
C THR A 184 -13.96 -17.07 -4.05
N PHE A 185 -12.65 -17.09 -3.76
CA PHE A 185 -12.08 -18.05 -2.83
C PHE A 185 -12.61 -17.84 -1.41
N LEU A 186 -12.67 -16.60 -0.92
CA LEU A 186 -13.17 -16.31 0.44
C LEU A 186 -14.63 -16.76 0.62
N LYS A 187 -15.49 -16.47 -0.37
CA LYS A 187 -16.89 -16.95 -0.38
C LYS A 187 -16.97 -18.47 -0.41
N LEU A 188 -16.08 -19.14 -1.15
CA LEU A 188 -16.03 -20.59 -1.20
C LEU A 188 -15.62 -21.19 0.16
N VAL A 189 -14.60 -20.62 0.81
CA VAL A 189 -14.18 -21.01 2.15
C VAL A 189 -15.33 -20.90 3.15
N GLU A 190 -16.00 -19.75 3.16
CA GLU A 190 -17.13 -19.47 4.05
C GLU A 190 -18.32 -20.39 3.79
N LYS A 191 -18.73 -20.55 2.53
CA LYS A 191 -19.87 -21.40 2.18
C LYS A 191 -19.63 -22.87 2.46
N THR A 192 -18.40 -23.35 2.38
CA THR A 192 -18.10 -24.79 2.49
C THR A 192 -17.61 -25.20 3.87
N ASN A 193 -17.10 -24.25 4.67
CA ASN A 193 -16.39 -24.52 5.92
C ASN A 193 -15.34 -25.64 5.77
N LEU A 194 -14.72 -25.74 4.58
CA LEU A 194 -13.86 -26.87 4.25
C LEU A 194 -12.75 -27.04 5.30
N PHE A 195 -12.02 -25.97 5.60
CA PHE A 195 -10.85 -26.02 6.48
C PHE A 195 -11.19 -26.21 7.96
N GLN A 196 -12.46 -26.11 8.35
CA GLN A 196 -12.91 -26.35 9.73
C GLN A 196 -13.55 -27.72 9.89
N LYS A 197 -14.38 -28.15 8.93
CA LYS A 197 -15.23 -29.36 9.07
C LYS A 197 -14.81 -30.53 8.19
N ILE A 198 -14.32 -30.26 6.98
CA ILE A 198 -14.11 -31.31 5.97
C ILE A 198 -12.63 -31.71 5.91
N CYS A 199 -11.74 -30.72 5.91
CA CYS A 199 -10.31 -30.86 5.76
C CYS A 199 -9.60 -30.03 6.84
N PRO A 200 -9.83 -30.32 8.14
CA PRO A 200 -9.14 -29.61 9.20
C PRO A 200 -7.66 -29.99 9.25
N ARG A 201 -6.88 -29.10 9.87
CA ARG A 201 -5.45 -29.33 10.14
C ARG A 201 -5.23 -30.45 11.15
N TYR A 202 -6.05 -30.45 12.21
CA TYR A 202 -6.06 -31.45 13.27
C TYR A 202 -7.41 -32.15 13.27
N GLN A 203 -7.44 -33.46 13.52
CA GLN A 203 -8.69 -34.14 13.81
C GLN A 203 -9.15 -33.76 15.22
N ALA A 204 -10.47 -33.59 15.38
CA ALA A 204 -11.11 -33.45 16.68
C ALA A 204 -11.26 -34.82 17.33
#